data_AF-A0A7X0R389-F1
#
_entry.id   AF-A0A7X0R389-F1
#
_cell.length_a   1.000
_cell.length_b   1.000
_cell.length_c   1.000
_cell.angle_alpha   90.00
_cell.angle_beta   90.00
_cell.angle_gamma   90.00
#
_symmetry.space_group_name_H-M   'P 1'
#
loop_
_entity.id
_entity.type
_entity.pdbx_description
1 polymer ?
#
loop_
_entity_poly.entity_id
_entity_poly.type
_entity_poly.pdbx_seq_one_letter_code
_entity_poly.pdbx_strand_id
1 'polypeptide(L)'
;MWWQDAGFEKVLTDKSGERWNFKVWHGYHEGQYLQRIFFWTDSKSQTGLIEFNTHQTLHRTKLKDRIIKLVNNEEYRNKFLKELEFPVEEKYYNYSPIS
;
A
#
# COMPACT_ATOMS: atom_id res chain seq x y z
N MET A 1 -12.26 1.02 -3.79
CA MET A 1 -12.20 -0.15 -4.68
C MET A 1 -10.78 -0.68 -4.71
N TRP A 2 -10.63 -2.01 -4.64
CA TRP A 2 -9.34 -2.66 -4.78
C TRP A 2 -8.88 -2.63 -6.23
N TRP A 3 -7.64 -2.21 -6.45
CA TRP A 3 -7.06 -2.19 -7.78
C TRP A 3 -6.60 -3.59 -8.15
N GLN A 4 -7.34 -4.24 -9.05
CA GLN A 4 -6.97 -5.52 -9.63
C GLN A 4 -6.01 -5.30 -10.81
N ASP A 5 -4.73 -5.10 -10.50
CA ASP A 5 -3.65 -5.00 -11.50
C ASP A 5 -2.52 -5.93 -11.08
N ALA A 6 -2.22 -6.92 -11.92
CA ALA A 6 -1.17 -7.92 -11.67
C ALA A 6 0.21 -7.29 -11.43
N GLY A 7 0.43 -6.04 -11.87
CA GLY A 7 1.65 -5.29 -11.62
C GLY A 7 1.77 -4.71 -10.22
N PHE A 8 0.68 -4.61 -9.46
CA PHE A 8 0.67 -4.24 -8.04
C PHE A 8 0.58 -5.44 -7.11
N GLU A 9 0.00 -6.55 -7.57
CA GLU A 9 -0.08 -7.80 -6.80
C GLU A 9 1.20 -8.64 -6.90
N LYS A 10 2.19 -8.17 -7.65
CA LYS A 10 3.48 -8.86 -7.77
C LYS A 10 4.26 -8.77 -6.46
N VAL A 11 4.57 -9.94 -5.90
CA VAL A 11 5.48 -10.06 -4.76
C VAL A 11 6.87 -9.55 -5.17
N LEU A 12 7.45 -8.67 -4.36
CA LEU A 12 8.80 -8.16 -4.56
C LEU A 12 9.73 -8.71 -3.47
N THR A 13 11.00 -8.89 -3.82
CA THR A 13 12.01 -9.35 -2.87
C THR A 13 12.99 -8.23 -2.60
N ASP A 14 13.30 -7.98 -1.32
CA ASP A 14 14.33 -7.00 -0.96
C ASP A 14 15.74 -7.61 -1.01
N LYS A 15 16.75 -6.79 -0.67
CA LYS A 15 18.15 -7.21 -0.69
C LYS A 15 18.50 -8.30 0.33
N SER A 16 17.69 -8.45 1.38
CA SER A 16 17.85 -9.52 2.38
C SER A 16 17.16 -10.82 1.99
N GLY A 17 16.43 -10.84 0.86
CA GLY A 17 15.66 -12.00 0.42
C GLY A 17 14.24 -12.05 0.99
N GLU A 18 13.82 -11.04 1.76
CA GLU A 18 12.47 -10.99 2.33
C GLU A 18 11.44 -10.69 1.24
N ARG A 19 10.31 -11.41 1.28
CA ARG A 19 9.23 -11.29 0.29
C ARG A 19 8.16 -10.33 0.79
N TRP A 20 7.84 -9.36 -0.04
CA TRP A 20 6.90 -8.29 0.23
C TRP A 20 5.68 -8.41 -0.68
N ASN A 21 4.52 -8.44 -0.04
CA ASN A 21 3.21 -8.44 -0.67
C ASN A 21 2.62 -7.03 -0.63
N PHE A 22 1.78 -6.73 -1.62
CA PHE A 22 1.16 -5.42 -1.75
C PHE A 22 -0.30 -5.55 -2.18
N LYS A 23 -1.14 -4.64 -1.67
CA LYS A 23 -2.46 -4.35 -2.24
C LYS A 23 -2.68 -2.86 -2.34
N VAL A 24 -3.35 -2.46 -3.41
CA VAL A 24 -3.66 -1.05 -3.65
C VAL A 24 -5.17 -0.88 -3.62
N TRP A 25 -5.63 0.09 -2.84
CA TRP A 25 -7.01 0.53 -2.85
C TRP A 25 -7.08 1.96 -3.38
N HIS A 26 -8.12 2.28 -4.13
CA HIS A 26 -8.39 3.63 -4.58
C HIS A 26 -9.88 3.95 -4.43
N GLY A 27 -10.20 5.19 -4.14
CA GLY A 27 -11.56 5.65 -3.99
C GLY A 27 -11.64 7.16 -4.11
N TYR A 28 -12.86 7.66 -3.97
CA TYR A 28 -13.15 9.08 -3.94
C TYR A 28 -13.92 9.36 -2.66
N HIS A 29 -13.43 10.30 -1.85
CA HIS A 29 -14.01 10.66 -0.57
C HIS A 29 -13.98 12.18 -0.41
N GLU A 30 -15.12 12.78 -0.07
CA GLU A 30 -15.26 14.22 0.17
C GLU A 30 -14.62 15.13 -0.90
N GLY A 31 -14.74 14.76 -2.17
CA GLY A 31 -14.18 15.57 -3.26
C GLY A 31 -12.71 15.30 -3.59
N GLN A 32 -12.05 14.37 -2.88
CA GLN A 32 -10.65 14.02 -3.06
C GLN A 32 -10.48 12.56 -3.52
N TYR A 33 -9.47 12.32 -4.35
CA TYR A 33 -9.02 10.98 -4.65
C TYR A 33 -8.19 10.45 -3.50
N LEU A 34 -8.64 9.32 -2.95
CA LEU A 34 -7.95 8.61 -1.90
C LEU A 34 -7.30 7.37 -2.49
N GLN A 35 -6.00 7.22 -2.32
CA GLN A 35 -5.28 6.02 -2.73
C GLN A 35 -4.48 5.48 -1.56
N ARG A 36 -4.44 4.16 -1.44
CA ARG A 36 -3.82 3.45 -0.32
C ARG A 36 -2.96 2.33 -0.84
N ILE A 37 -1.75 2.20 -0.31
CA ILE A 37 -0.85 1.07 -0.56
C ILE A 37 -0.69 0.34 0.76
N PHE A 38 -1.22 -0.87 0.82
CA PHE A 38 -1.02 -1.81 1.90
C PHE A 38 0.17 -2.70 1.54
N PHE A 39 1.05 -2.94 2.50
CA PHE A 39 2.22 -3.79 2.30
C PHE A 39 2.50 -4.66 3.51
N TRP A 40 2.99 -5.87 3.29
CA TRP A 40 3.35 -6.79 4.36
C TRP A 40 4.36 -7.85 3.90
N THR A 41 5.13 -8.38 4.85
CA THR A 41 5.99 -9.55 4.62
C THR A 41 5.18 -10.85 4.62
N ASP A 42 5.68 -11.93 4.01
CA ASP A 42 5.00 -13.23 4.02
C ASP A 42 4.71 -13.72 5.46
N SER A 43 5.64 -13.47 6.37
CA SER A 43 5.51 -13.78 7.81
C SER A 43 4.59 -12.82 8.57
N LYS A 44 4.16 -11.72 7.93
CA LYS A 44 3.42 -10.59 8.54
C LYS A 44 4.17 -9.93 9.72
N SER A 45 5.46 -10.17 9.84
CA SER A 45 6.33 -9.54 10.85
C SER A 45 6.48 -8.03 10.65
N GLN A 46 6.33 -7.57 9.40
CA GLN A 46 6.31 -6.17 9.05
C GLN A 46 5.08 -5.91 8.19
N THR A 47 4.28 -4.94 8.62
CA THR A 47 3.04 -4.53 7.96
C THR A 47 2.97 -3.01 7.92
N GLY A 48 2.27 -2.46 6.94
CA GLY A 48 2.12 -1.02 6.85
C GLY A 48 1.19 -0.52 5.77
N LEU A 49 0.92 0.77 5.85
CA LEU A 49 -0.04 1.47 5.01
C LEU A 49 0.51 2.84 4.63
N ILE A 50 0.48 3.14 3.33
CA ILE A 50 0.65 4.50 2.84
C ILE A 50 -0.70 5.01 2.34
N GLU A 51 -1.14 6.15 2.87
CA GLU A 51 -2.33 6.86 2.39
C GLU A 51 -1.92 8.11 1.60
N PHE A 52 -2.61 8.32 0.48
CA PHE A 52 -2.45 9.49 -0.38
C PHE A 52 -3.80 10.18 -0.53
N ASN A 53 -3.87 11.42 -0.04
CA ASN A 53 -5.03 12.29 -0.20
C ASN A 53 -4.65 13.35 -1.22
N THR A 54 -5.14 13.22 -2.45
CA THR A 54 -4.80 14.14 -3.54
C THR A 54 -6.05 14.57 -4.29
N HIS A 55 -6.04 15.80 -4.80
CA HIS A 55 -7.12 16.29 -5.66
C HIS A 55 -7.16 15.59 -7.03
N GLN A 56 -6.11 14.85 -7.38
CA GLN A 56 -5.99 14.10 -8.63
C GLN A 56 -5.54 12.67 -8.36
N THR A 57 -5.97 11.72 -9.17
CA THR A 57 -5.50 10.33 -9.10
C THR A 57 -3.99 10.26 -9.38
N LEU A 58 -3.21 9.66 -8.49
CA LEU A 58 -1.81 9.34 -8.77
C LEU A 58 -1.73 8.34 -9.92
N HIS A 59 -0.88 8.69 -10.88
CA HIS A 59 -0.59 7.82 -12.01
C HIS A 59 0.02 6.51 -11.53
N ARG A 60 -0.35 5.41 -12.21
CA ARG A 60 0.12 4.04 -11.92
C ARG A 60 1.63 3.95 -11.73
N THR A 61 2.41 4.62 -12.58
CA THR A 61 3.87 4.66 -12.51
C THR A 61 4.37 5.16 -11.16
N LYS A 62 3.79 6.25 -10.64
CA LYS A 62 4.20 6.82 -9.34
C LYS A 62 3.93 5.86 -8.19
N LEU A 63 2.82 5.13 -8.23
CA LEU A 63 2.52 4.12 -7.20
C LEU A 63 3.52 2.96 -7.25
N LYS A 64 3.89 2.50 -8.45
CA LYS A 64 4.92 1.47 -8.61
C LYS A 64 6.27 1.92 -8.10
N ASP A 65 6.68 3.15 -8.42
CA ASP A 65 7.94 3.72 -7.92
C ASP A 65 7.96 3.77 -6.39
N ARG A 66 6.81 4.06 -5.76
CA ARG A 66 6.67 4.06 -4.29
C ARG A 66 6.77 2.66 -3.70
N ILE A 67 6.15 1.66 -4.32
CA ILE A 67 6.27 0.25 -3.92
C ILE A 67 7.72 -0.23 -4.04
N ILE A 68 8.38 0.07 -5.16
CA ILE A 68 9.80 -0.28 -5.35
C ILE A 68 10.65 0.42 -4.29
N LYS A 69 10.36 1.69 -3.97
CA LYS A 69 11.07 2.43 -2.92
C LYS A 69 10.85 1.84 -1.52
N LEU A 70 9.64 1.37 -1.20
CA LEU A 70 9.33 0.69 0.07
C LEU A 70 10.20 -0.56 0.27
N VAL A 71 10.39 -1.35 -0.79
CA VAL A 71 11.18 -2.58 -0.74
C VAL A 71 12.67 -2.27 -0.60
N ASN A 72 13.15 -1.27 -1.33
CA ASN A 72 14.59 -0.97 -1.43
C ASN A 72 15.13 -0.02 -0.36
N ASN A 73 14.27 0.72 0.33
CA ASN A 73 14.67 1.72 1.32
C ASN A 73 13.94 1.50 2.66
N GLU A 74 14.68 0.94 3.61
CA GLU A 74 14.18 0.62 4.95
C GLU A 74 13.76 1.86 5.75
N GLU A 75 14.54 2.94 5.72
CA GLU A 75 14.17 4.19 6.43
C GLU A 75 12.87 4.78 5.90
N TYR A 76 12.66 4.70 4.58
CA TYR A 76 11.43 5.14 3.95
C TYR A 76 10.26 4.27 4.40
N ARG A 77 10.46 2.94 4.43
CA ARG A 77 9.46 1.97 4.88
C ARG A 77 9.06 2.17 6.33
N ASN A 78 10.03 2.38 7.22
CA ASN A 78 9.80 2.49 8.66
C ASN A 78 8.84 3.63 9.02
N LYS A 79 8.74 4.67 8.18
CA LYS A 79 7.79 5.78 8.34
C LYS A 79 6.32 5.39 8.16
N PHE A 80 6.07 4.27 7.47
CA PHE A 80 4.74 3.81 7.10
C PHE A 80 4.38 2.45 7.72
N LEU A 81 5.25 1.93 8.60
CA LEU A 81 4.93 0.73 9.36
C LEU A 81 3.71 1.01 10.23
N LYS A 82 2.73 0.13 10.12
CA LYS A 82 1.47 0.19 10.84
C LYS A 82 0.91 -1.20 10.89
N GLU A 83 0.48 -1.61 12.08
CA GLU A 83 -0.15 -2.91 12.26
C GLU A 83 -1.40 -3.00 11.37
N LEU A 84 -1.42 -4.00 10.49
CA LEU A 84 -2.55 -4.29 9.62
C LEU A 84 -3.37 -5.45 10.15
N GLU A 85 -4.69 -5.30 10.09
CA GLU A 85 -5.61 -6.42 10.28
C GLU A 85 -5.82 -7.19 8.96
N PHE A 86 -5.83 -8.51 9.06
CA PHE A 86 -6.08 -9.40 7.91
C PHE A 86 -7.44 -10.10 8.07
N PRO A 87 -8.17 -10.37 6.97
CA PRO A 87 -7.82 -10.05 5.59
C PRO A 87 -8.02 -8.55 5.27
N VAL A 88 -6.99 -7.93 4.67
CA VAL A 88 -6.94 -6.48 4.42
C VAL A 88 -8.14 -6.01 3.59
N GLU A 89 -8.60 -6.85 2.66
CA GLU A 89 -9.70 -6.50 1.77
C GLU A 89 -11.02 -6.25 2.48
N GLU A 90 -11.32 -7.07 3.48
CA GLU A 90 -12.56 -7.01 4.24
C GLU A 90 -12.47 -5.90 5.29
N LYS A 91 -11.33 -5.84 5.99
CA LYS A 91 -11.09 -4.91 7.09
C LYS A 91 -10.98 -3.46 6.63
N TYR A 92 -10.43 -3.23 5.44
CA TYR A 92 -10.18 -1.88 4.94
C TYR A 92 -11.05 -1.48 3.74
N TYR A 93 -12.08 -2.26 3.40
CA TYR A 93 -12.98 -1.95 2.28
C TYR A 93 -13.69 -0.60 2.45
N ASN A 94 -14.22 -0.34 3.65
CA ASN A 94 -15.01 0.83 4.03
C ASN A 94 -14.28 1.76 5.02
N TYR A 95 -12.97 1.62 5.15
CA TYR A 95 -12.22 2.39 6.13
C TYR A 95 -12.24 3.88 5.73
N SER A 96 -13.03 4.70 6.42
CA SER A 96 -13.02 6.15 6.22
C SER A 96 -11.62 6.71 6.55
N PRO A 97 -11.14 7.74 5.84
CA PRO A 97 -9.94 8.45 6.28
C PRO A 97 -10.16 8.94 7.71
N ILE A 98 -9.12 8.82 8.55
CA ILE A 98 -9.15 9.39 9.90
C ILE A 98 -9.26 10.90 9.72
N SER A 99 -10.40 11.46 10.11
CA SER A 99 -10.68 12.90 10.15
C SER A 99 -9.75 13.63 11.10
#